data_AF-A0A3B8Z2T7-F1
#
_entry.id   AF-A0A3B8Z2T7-F1
#
_cell.length_a   1.000
_cell.length_b   1.000
_cell.length_c   1.000
_cell.angle_alpha   90.00
_cell.angle_beta   90.00
_cell.angle_gamma   90.00
#
_symmetry.space_group_name_H-M   'P 1'
#
loop_
_entity.id
_entity.type
_entity.pdbx_description
1 polymer ?
#
loop_
_entity_poly.entity_id
_entity_poly.type
_entity_poly.pdbx_seq_one_letter_code
_entity_poly.pdbx_strand_id
1 'polypeptide(L)' 'MSEYEFLDPVSLVFSAYLNTVQSTVSNHFNETRNLEVRPVVVEYEGVPVSYQHQLWRVRPESVCANYQQNISKFSECTVK' A
#
# COMPACT_ATOMS: atom_id res chain seq x y z
N MET A 1 -19.56 -4.63 -36.38
CA MET A 1 -19.42 -5.06 -34.97
C MET A 1 -18.87 -6.48 -34.98
N SER A 2 -17.55 -6.64 -35.10
CA SER A 2 -16.87 -7.93 -34.98
C SER A 2 -15.36 -7.72 -34.90
N GLU A 3 -14.88 -7.16 -33.80
CA GLU A 3 -13.48 -7.31 -33.38
C GLU A 3 -13.53 -7.72 -31.91
N TYR A 4 -13.76 -9.02 -31.71
CA TYR A 4 -13.45 -9.66 -30.45
C TYR A 4 -11.94 -9.86 -30.48
N GLU A 5 -11.19 -8.97 -29.82
CA GLU A 5 -9.73 -9.02 -29.71
C GLU A 5 -9.33 -10.41 -29.21
N PHE A 6 -8.80 -11.23 -30.12
CA PHE A 6 -8.04 -12.42 -29.75
C PHE A 6 -6.80 -11.89 -29.05
N LEU A 7 -6.79 -11.89 -27.70
CA LEU A 7 -5.63 -11.54 -26.92
C LEU A 7 -4.44 -12.31 -27.47
N ASP A 8 -3.46 -11.58 -28.01
CA ASP A 8 -2.21 -12.15 -28.50
C ASP A 8 -1.63 -13.02 -27.37
N PRO A 9 -1.32 -14.31 -27.59
CA PRO A 9 -0.76 -15.20 -26.58
C PRO A 9 0.43 -14.58 -25.83
N VAL A 10 1.19 -13.71 -26.51
CA VAL A 10 2.27 -12.92 -25.90
C VAL A 10 1.73 -11.95 -24.84
N SER A 11 0.68 -11.19 -25.14
CA SER A 11 0.01 -10.28 -24.19
C SER A 11 -0.59 -11.04 -22.99
N LEU A 12 -1.08 -12.25 -23.22
CA LEU A 12 -1.62 -13.11 -22.17
C LEU A 12 -0.54 -13.55 -21.17
N VAL A 13 0.63 -13.97 -21.67
CA VAL A 13 1.79 -14.31 -20.83
C VAL A 13 2.31 -13.07 -20.09
N PHE A 14 2.40 -11.92 -20.76
CA PHE A 14 2.83 -10.67 -20.11
C PHE A 14 1.87 -10.25 -18.99
N SER A 15 0.56 -10.31 -19.21
CA SER A 15 -0.43 -9.98 -18.18
C SER A 15 -0.37 -10.94 -16.98
N ALA A 16 -0.17 -12.24 -17.21
CA ALA A 16 0.02 -13.21 -16.14
C ALA A 16 1.30 -12.93 -15.33
N TYR A 17 2.39 -12.58 -16.01
CA TYR A 17 3.64 -12.19 -15.36
C TYR A 17 3.48 -10.92 -14.52
N LEU A 18 2.88 -9.86 -15.08
CA LEU A 18 2.63 -8.61 -14.36
C LEU A 18 1.76 -8.83 -13.12
N ASN A 19 0.69 -9.62 -13.24
CA ASN A 19 -0.14 -9.98 -12.09
C ASN A 19 0.65 -10.73 -11.01
N THR A 20 1.54 -11.64 -11.41
CA THR A 20 2.37 -12.41 -10.47
C THR A 20 3.37 -11.51 -9.75
N VAL A 21 4.04 -10.61 -10.47
CA VAL A 21 4.96 -9.63 -9.88
C VAL A 21 4.21 -8.69 -8.94
N GLN A 22 3.05 -8.18 -9.37
CA GLN A 22 2.24 -7.29 -8.55
C GLN A 22 1.73 -7.97 -7.27
N SER A 23 1.29 -9.24 -7.36
CA SER A 23 0.89 -10.02 -6.20
C SER A 23 2.07 -10.27 -5.26
N THR A 24 3.26 -10.57 -5.79
CA THR A 24 4.47 -10.83 -5.00
C THR A 24 4.91 -9.57 -4.26
N VAL A 25 4.95 -8.42 -4.95
CA VAL A 25 5.27 -7.12 -4.34
C VAL A 25 4.24 -6.76 -3.28
N SER A 26 2.96 -6.95 -3.55
CA SER A 26 1.89 -6.64 -2.59
C SER A 26 1.99 -7.53 -1.34
N ASN A 27 2.21 -8.84 -1.52
CA ASN A 27 2.36 -9.78 -0.41
C ASN A 27 3.63 -9.50 0.40
N HIS A 28 4.77 -9.30 -0.26
CA HIS A 28 6.04 -8.98 0.41
C HIS A 28 5.95 -7.66 1.19
N PHE A 29 5.26 -6.66 0.63
CA PHE A 29 5.05 -5.38 1.32
C PHE A 29 4.10 -5.53 2.50
N ASN A 30 3.05 -6.34 2.38
CA ASN A 30 2.11 -6.64 3.47
C ASN A 30 2.80 -7.39 4.63
N GLU A 31 3.59 -8.41 4.31
CA GLU A 31 4.36 -9.22 5.27
C GLU A 31 5.46 -8.40 5.96
N THR A 32 6.24 -7.63 5.20
CA THR A 32 7.38 -6.85 5.74
C THR A 32 6.92 -5.66 6.58
N ARG A 33 5.75 -5.10 6.28
CA ARG A 33 5.21 -3.91 6.97
C ARG A 33 4.09 -4.24 7.95
N ASN A 34 3.74 -5.50 8.18
CA ASN A 34 2.64 -5.94 9.04
C ASN A 34 1.37 -5.08 8.82
N LEU A 35 0.99 -4.89 7.56
CA LEU A 35 -0.16 -4.02 7.21
C LEU A 35 -1.51 -4.69 7.48
N GLU A 36 -1.52 -6.02 7.64
CA GLU A 36 -2.66 -6.73 8.18
C GLU A 36 -2.88 -6.36 9.65
N VAL A 37 -3.86 -5.50 9.87
CA VAL A 37 -4.42 -5.20 11.17
C VAL A 37 -5.01 -6.48 11.76
N ARG A 38 -4.21 -7.22 12.51
CA ARG A 38 -4.65 -8.39 13.26
C ARG A 38 -5.07 -7.96 14.66
N PRO A 39 -6.36 -8.12 15.05
CA PRO A 39 -6.78 -7.90 16.42
C PRO A 39 -6.18 -9.00 17.30
N VAL A 40 -5.42 -8.60 18.31
CA VAL A 40 -4.85 -9.49 19.33
C VAL A 40 -5.77 -9.45 20.54
N VAL A 41 -6.36 -10.58 20.90
CA VAL A 41 -7.18 -10.69 22.12
C VAL A 41 -6.27 -11.17 23.25
N VAL A 42 -6.19 -10.39 24.32
CA VAL A 42 -5.46 -10.73 25.54
C VAL A 42 -6.46 -10.85 26.68
N GLU A 43 -6.41 -11.97 27.40
CA GLU A 43 -7.21 -12.17 28.61
C GLU A 43 -6.56 -11.44 29.79
N TYR A 44 -7.29 -10.49 30.40
CA TYR A 44 -6.89 -9.81 31.62
C TYR A 44 -8.00 -9.98 32.66
N GLU A 45 -7.69 -10.66 33.76
CA GLU A 45 -8.64 -10.93 34.87
C GLU A 45 -9.95 -11.61 34.42
N GLY A 46 -9.89 -12.45 33.37
CA GLY A 46 -11.06 -13.13 32.80
C GLY A 46 -11.94 -12.25 31.92
N VAL A 47 -11.44 -11.06 31.56
CA VAL A 47 -12.04 -10.18 30.56
C VAL A 47 -11.18 -10.21 29.29
N PRO A 48 -11.76 -10.59 28.13
CA PRO A 48 -11.06 -10.50 26.87
C PRO A 48 -10.92 -9.03 26.45
N VAL A 49 -9.68 -8.54 26.40
CA VAL A 49 -9.36 -7.20 25.92
C VAL A 49 -8.75 -7.32 24.52
N SER A 50 -9.40 -6.71 23.53
CA SER A 50 -8.91 -6.69 22.15
C SER A 50 -7.99 -5.49 21.90
N TYR A 51 -6.80 -5.78 21.41
CA TYR A 51 -5.81 -4.79 20.98
C TYR A 51 -5.71 -4.81 19.46
N GLN A 52 -5.72 -3.62 18.87
CA GLN A 52 -5.46 -3.45 17.45
C GLN A 52 -4.06 -2.87 17.27
N HIS A 53 -3.24 -3.46 16.41
CA HIS A 53 -1.99 -2.84 16.00
C HIS A 53 -2.28 -1.50 15.31
N GLN A 54 -1.82 -0.40 15.91
CA GLN A 54 -1.88 0.92 15.29
C GLN A 54 -0.67 1.07 14.37
N LEU A 55 -0.92 1.29 13.07
CA LEU A 55 0.13 1.50 12.09
C LEU A 55 0.66 2.93 12.19
N TRP A 56 1.81 3.11 12.84
CA TRP A 56 2.47 4.41 12.91
C TRP A 56 3.30 4.64 11.65
N ARG A 57 2.71 5.32 10.65
CA ARG A 57 3.46 5.76 9.47
C ARG A 57 4.23 7.04 9.81
N VAL A 58 5.55 6.95 9.92
CA VAL A 58 6.43 8.13 9.92
C VAL A 58 6.16 8.87 8.61
N ARG A 59 5.64 10.11 8.72
CA ARG A 59 5.46 10.97 7.55
C ARG A 59 6.84 11.26 6.93
N PRO A 60 6.93 11.47 5.61
CA PRO A 60 8.21 11.73 4.95
C PRO A 60 8.99 12.82 5.69
N GLU A 61 10.32 12.70 5.75
CA GLU A 61 11.21 13.58 6.52
C GLU A 61 11.23 15.05 6.07
N SER A 62 10.35 15.46 5.16
CA SER A 62 10.20 16.86 4.78
C SER A 62 8.94 17.45 5.40
N VAL A 63 9.11 18.57 6.11
CA VAL A 63 7.99 19.42 6.56
C VAL A 63 7.09 19.84 5.39
N CYS A 64 7.64 19.83 4.17
CA CYS A 64 6.95 20.16 2.93
C CYS A 64 6.09 19.03 2.35
N ALA A 65 6.24 17.79 2.83
CA ALA A 65 5.46 16.65 2.33
C ALA A 65 3.94 16.88 2.46
N ASN A 66 3.51 17.64 3.47
CA ASN A 66 2.10 17.98 3.67
C ASN A 66 1.53 18.88 2.56
N TYR A 67 2.40 19.61 1.83
CA TYR A 67 1.98 20.52 0.77
C TYR A 67 2.03 19.91 -0.62
N GLN A 68 2.41 18.63 -0.78
CA GLN A 68 2.55 17.97 -2.09
C GLN A 68 1.32 18.13 -3.01
N GLN A 69 0.12 18.24 -2.44
CA GLN A 69 -1.10 18.43 -3.23
C GLN A 69 -1.33 19.87 -3.71
N ASN A 70 -0.63 20.85 -3.14
CA ASN A 70 -0.69 22.25 -3.53
C ASN A 70 0.68 22.68 -4.06
N ILE A 71 0.81 22.71 -5.39
CA ILE A 71 2.08 22.99 -6.08
C ILE A 71 2.69 24.34 -5.67
N SER A 72 1.87 25.38 -5.47
CA SER A 72 2.36 26.70 -5.04
C SER A 72 2.99 26.63 -3.65
N LYS A 73 2.26 26.07 -2.67
CA LYS A 73 2.76 25.92 -1.29
C LYS A 73 3.92 24.93 -1.18
N PHE A 74 3.93 23.90 -2.03
CA PHE A 74 5.03 22.93 -2.09
C PHE A 74 6.30 23.60 -2.59
N SER A 75 6.21 24.34 -3.70
CA SER A 75 7.33 25.08 -4.28
C SER A 75 7.95 26.06 -3.29
N GLU A 76 7.11 26.88 -2.64
CA GLU A 76 7.57 27.82 -1.60
C GLU A 76 8.28 27.12 -0.44
N CYS A 77 7.81 25.94 -0.04
CA CYS A 77 8.40 25.20 1.07
C CYS A 77 9.73 24.53 0.70
N THR A 78 9.88 24.07 -0.54
CA THR A 78 11.10 23.36 -1.01
C THR A 78 12.23 24.27 -1.46
N VAL A 79 11.93 25.52 -1.82
CA VAL A 79 12.94 26.48 -2.31
C VAL A 79 13.52 27.23 -1.11
N LYS A 80 14.55 26.65 -0.50
CA LYS A 80 15.44 27.34 0.45
C LYS A 80 16.88 27.04 0.11
#